data_AF-A0A1F3C4W6-F1
#
_entry.id   AF-A0A1F3C4W6-F1
#
_cell.length_a   1.000
_cell.length_b   1.000
_cell.length_c   1.000
_cell.angle_alpha   90.00
_cell.angle_beta   90.00
_cell.angle_gamma   90.00
#
_symmetry.space_group_name_H-M   'P 1'
#
loop_
_entity.id
_entity.type
_entity.pdbx_description
1 polymer ?
#
loop_
_entity_poly.entity_id
_entity_poly.type
_entity_poly.pdbx_seq_one_letter_code
_entity_poly.pdbx_strand_id
1 'polypeptide(L)'
;MKQNKNEQKSRGQGSTPFAQTYFHGTRADLKVGDLIEVGFNSNYGQKKNAKYNFLTATLDAAIWGAELAFGEGRERIYLVEPTGAIEDDPDLTDKKFPGNPTKSYRSTHPFLVVGEVTIWQGHPLEQVKTMKEHLERLKEQGINSLND
;
A
#
# COMPACT_ATOMS: atom_id res chain seq x y z
N MET A 1 -46.72 -6.84 -26.12
CA MET A 1 -46.75 -7.52 -24.79
C MET A 1 -45.82 -8.71 -24.90
N LYS A 2 -44.76 -8.91 -24.13
CA LYS A 2 -44.51 -8.60 -22.72
C LYS A 2 -43.02 -8.24 -22.55
N GLN A 3 -42.75 -7.13 -21.88
CA GLN A 3 -41.46 -6.85 -21.25
C GLN A 3 -41.30 -7.84 -20.08
N ASN A 4 -40.23 -8.63 -20.05
CA ASN A 4 -39.86 -9.39 -18.86
C ASN A 4 -38.74 -8.65 -18.11
N LYS A 5 -39.23 -7.78 -17.22
CA LYS A 5 -38.74 -7.49 -15.87
C LYS A 5 -37.23 -7.60 -15.62
N ASN A 6 -36.63 -6.41 -15.51
CA ASN A 6 -35.55 -6.07 -14.59
C ASN A 6 -35.48 -7.01 -13.38
N GLU A 7 -34.41 -7.80 -13.29
CA GLU A 7 -33.91 -8.34 -12.03
C GLU A 7 -33.27 -7.19 -11.22
N GLN A 8 -34.10 -6.29 -10.70
CA GLN A 8 -33.71 -5.51 -9.54
C GLN A 8 -33.71 -6.46 -8.34
N LYS A 9 -32.58 -7.17 -8.15
CA LYS A 9 -32.28 -7.82 -6.88
C LYS A 9 -32.32 -6.75 -5.80
N SER A 10 -33.34 -6.82 -4.96
CA SER A 10 -33.45 -6.05 -3.73
C SER A 10 -32.17 -6.24 -2.91
N ARG A 11 -31.30 -5.23 -2.88
CA ARG A 11 -30.26 -5.16 -1.85
C ARG A 11 -31.00 -5.04 -0.52
N GLY A 12 -30.99 -6.11 0.27
CA GLY A 12 -31.68 -6.17 1.54
C GLY A 12 -31.22 -5.03 2.45
N GLN A 13 -32.16 -4.42 3.17
CA GLN A 13 -31.96 -3.41 4.22
C GLN A 13 -31.33 -4.04 5.48
N GLY A 14 -30.25 -4.81 5.32
CA GLY A 14 -29.48 -5.39 6.42
C GLY A 14 -28.19 -4.61 6.65
N SER A 15 -27.68 -4.63 7.88
CA SER A 15 -26.32 -4.16 8.16
C SER A 15 -25.31 -4.98 7.36
N THR A 16 -24.50 -4.32 6.54
CA THR A 16 -23.39 -4.97 5.83
C THR A 16 -22.10 -4.84 6.65
N PRO A 17 -21.22 -5.87 6.63
CA PRO A 17 -19.91 -5.75 7.26
C PRO A 17 -19.10 -4.63 6.59
N PHE A 18 -18.20 -4.01 7.35
CA PHE A 18 -17.21 -3.09 6.80
C PHE A 18 -16.27 -3.85 5.87
N ALA A 19 -15.91 -3.25 4.73
CA ALA A 19 -14.98 -3.86 3.81
C ALA A 19 -13.60 -4.00 4.46
N GLN A 20 -12.84 -5.02 4.08
CA GLN A 20 -11.48 -5.19 4.59
C GLN A 20 -10.60 -4.04 4.07
N THR A 21 -10.07 -3.26 5.00
CA THR A 21 -9.20 -2.11 4.72
C THR A 21 -7.76 -2.41 5.16
N TYR A 22 -6.81 -1.78 4.48
CA TYR A 22 -5.37 -1.91 4.73
C TYR A 22 -4.73 -0.53 4.84
N PHE A 23 -3.48 -0.49 5.27
CA PHE A 23 -2.68 0.73 5.31
C PHE A 23 -1.81 0.87 4.07
N HIS A 24 -1.68 2.10 3.58
CA HIS A 24 -0.76 2.49 2.54
C HIS A 24 0.06 3.70 2.99
N GLY A 25 1.35 3.49 3.28
CA GLY A 25 2.29 4.55 3.59
C GLY A 25 2.85 5.20 2.33
N THR A 26 2.85 6.53 2.25
CA THR A 26 3.35 7.28 1.09
C THR A 26 3.68 8.74 1.47
N ARG A 27 4.21 9.51 0.52
CA ARG A 27 4.31 10.97 0.59
C ARG A 27 3.33 11.71 -0.33
N ALA A 28 2.53 10.97 -1.09
CA ALA A 28 1.51 11.55 -1.95
C ALA A 28 0.42 12.25 -1.11
N ASP A 29 0.03 13.45 -1.56
CA ASP A 29 -1.08 14.22 -0.99
C ASP A 29 -2.39 13.79 -1.67
N LEU A 30 -3.11 12.88 -1.02
CA LEU A 30 -4.31 12.20 -1.52
C LEU A 30 -5.49 12.56 -0.62
N LYS A 31 -6.69 12.41 -1.17
CA LYS A 31 -7.96 12.65 -0.49
C LYS A 31 -8.79 11.37 -0.46
N VAL A 32 -9.71 11.31 0.50
CA VAL A 32 -10.74 10.26 0.51
C VAL A 32 -11.52 10.31 -0.81
N GLY A 33 -11.64 9.14 -1.45
CA GLY A 33 -12.23 8.97 -2.78
C GLY A 33 -11.21 8.89 -3.91
N ASP A 34 -9.95 9.26 -3.69
CA ASP A 34 -8.91 9.12 -4.71
C ASP A 34 -8.54 7.65 -4.96
N LEU A 35 -8.11 7.35 -6.18
CA LEU A 35 -7.55 6.06 -6.55
C LEU A 35 -6.02 6.15 -6.64
N ILE A 36 -5.35 5.28 -5.90
CA ILE A 36 -3.91 5.06 -6.02
C ILE A 36 -3.69 4.10 -7.19
N GLU A 37 -3.38 4.64 -8.36
CA GLU A 37 -3.11 3.86 -9.57
C GLU A 37 -1.68 3.32 -9.61
N VAL A 38 -1.47 2.22 -10.32
CA VAL A 38 -0.13 1.71 -10.62
C VAL A 38 0.56 2.59 -11.65
N GLY A 39 1.90 2.61 -11.67
CA GLY A 39 2.68 3.30 -12.69
C GLY A 39 3.09 4.75 -12.36
N PHE A 40 2.55 5.35 -11.30
CA PHE A 40 2.99 6.66 -10.80
C PHE A 40 3.89 6.49 -9.55
N ASN A 41 5.08 7.11 -9.57
CA ASN A 41 6.01 7.31 -8.44
C ASN A 41 5.93 6.24 -7.34
N SER A 42 6.54 5.07 -7.55
CA SER A 42 6.67 4.09 -6.46
C SER A 42 7.47 4.67 -5.30
N ASN A 43 7.19 4.15 -4.10
CA ASN A 43 7.95 4.41 -2.87
C ASN A 43 9.43 3.95 -2.93
N TYR A 44 9.97 3.56 -4.10
CA TYR A 44 11.34 3.05 -4.26
C TYR A 44 12.16 3.70 -5.40
N GLY A 45 11.67 4.77 -6.04
CA GLY A 45 12.48 5.58 -6.98
C GLY A 45 11.71 6.19 -8.14
N GLN A 46 12.40 7.04 -8.93
CA GLN A 46 11.91 7.71 -10.15
C GLN A 46 11.59 6.73 -11.31
N LYS A 47 10.73 5.75 -11.09
CA LYS A 47 10.28 4.82 -12.13
C LYS A 47 8.86 5.20 -12.55
N LYS A 48 8.77 5.96 -13.66
CA LYS A 48 7.66 5.75 -14.60
C LYS A 48 7.65 4.24 -14.86
N ASN A 49 6.53 3.55 -14.62
CA ASN A 49 6.32 2.09 -14.79
C ASN A 49 6.41 1.20 -13.52
N ALA A 50 6.12 1.71 -12.32
CA ALA A 50 5.89 0.84 -11.17
C ALA A 50 4.76 -0.17 -11.44
N LYS A 51 5.06 -1.47 -11.41
CA LYS A 51 4.09 -2.53 -11.74
C LYS A 51 3.06 -2.79 -10.63
N TYR A 52 3.45 -2.51 -9.38
CA TYR A 52 2.63 -2.82 -8.22
C TYR A 52 2.47 -1.62 -7.29
N ASN A 53 1.33 -1.57 -6.62
CA ASN A 53 1.09 -0.77 -5.42
C ASN A 53 1.15 -1.68 -4.19
N PHE A 54 1.56 -1.11 -3.06
CA PHE A 54 1.81 -1.85 -1.82
C PHE A 54 0.81 -1.46 -0.73
N LEU A 55 0.39 -2.43 0.06
CA LEU A 55 -0.46 -2.21 1.23
C LEU A 55 -0.10 -3.22 2.31
N THR A 56 -0.48 -2.92 3.56
CA THR A 56 -0.18 -3.80 4.69
C THR A 56 -1.31 -3.82 5.71
N ALA A 57 -1.44 -4.95 6.42
CA ALA A 57 -2.35 -5.06 7.56
C ALA A 57 -1.71 -4.67 8.90
N THR A 58 -0.45 -4.19 8.91
CA THR A 58 0.23 -3.73 10.14
C THR A 58 0.61 -2.25 10.04
N LEU A 59 0.39 -1.50 11.14
CA LEU A 59 0.71 -0.07 11.16
C LEU A 59 2.21 0.18 11.07
N ASP A 60 3.04 -0.65 11.71
CA ASP A 60 4.50 -0.53 11.70
C ASP A 60 5.08 -0.58 10.28
N ALA A 61 4.63 -1.55 9.46
CA ALA A 61 5.05 -1.64 8.06
C ALA A 61 4.55 -0.45 7.23
N ALA A 62 3.39 0.12 7.56
CA ALA A 62 2.87 1.31 6.88
C ALA A 62 3.67 2.56 7.23
N ILE A 63 4.12 2.69 8.49
CA ILE A 63 5.03 3.74 8.94
C ILE A 63 6.33 3.69 8.14
N TRP A 64 6.94 2.49 8.02
CA TRP A 64 8.11 2.30 7.15
C TRP A 64 7.82 2.70 5.70
N GLY A 65 6.66 2.29 5.16
CA GLY A 65 6.24 2.67 3.82
C GLY A 65 6.19 4.18 3.61
N ALA A 66 5.71 4.95 4.60
CA ALA A 66 5.64 6.40 4.54
C ALA A 66 7.02 7.07 4.69
N GLU A 67 7.83 6.61 5.65
CA GLU A 67 9.15 7.19 5.96
C GLU A 67 10.21 6.92 4.88
N LEU A 68 10.10 5.78 4.20
CA LEU A 68 10.99 5.36 3.13
C LEU A 68 10.49 5.76 1.73
N ALA A 69 9.24 6.23 1.61
CA ALA A 69 8.68 6.68 0.35
C ALA A 69 9.56 7.74 -0.32
N PHE A 70 9.63 7.69 -1.65
CA PHE A 70 10.35 8.69 -2.44
C PHE A 70 9.48 9.92 -2.66
N GLY A 71 10.14 11.03 -2.98
CA GLY A 71 9.50 12.30 -3.25
C GLY A 71 9.57 13.28 -2.09
N GLU A 72 9.24 14.51 -2.42
CA GLU A 72 9.10 15.64 -1.52
C GLU A 72 7.66 15.68 -1.03
N GLY A 73 7.45 15.88 0.27
CA GLY A 73 6.11 15.86 0.85
C GLY A 73 6.14 15.27 2.25
N ARG A 74 5.06 15.51 2.99
CA ARG A 74 4.86 14.96 4.32
C ARG A 74 4.61 13.45 4.23
N GLU A 75 5.18 12.68 5.14
CA GLU A 75 4.82 11.28 5.34
C GLU A 75 3.35 11.13 5.74
N ARG A 76 2.63 10.25 5.06
CA ARG A 76 1.20 10.00 5.27
C ARG A 76 0.89 8.52 5.22
N ILE A 77 -0.14 8.11 5.95
CA ILE A 77 -0.64 6.74 5.98
C ILE A 77 -2.12 6.77 5.69
N TYR A 78 -2.52 6.18 4.57
CA TYR A 78 -3.92 6.09 4.17
C TYR A 78 -4.53 4.75 4.52
N LEU A 79 -5.81 4.76 4.83
CA LEU A 79 -6.67 3.59 4.86
C LEU A 79 -7.18 3.36 3.44
N VAL A 80 -6.92 2.16 2.90
CA VAL A 80 -7.22 1.85 1.51
C VAL A 80 -7.96 0.52 1.35
N GLU A 81 -8.86 0.49 0.37
CA GLU A 81 -9.54 -0.72 -0.08
C GLU A 81 -8.97 -1.15 -1.44
N PRO A 82 -8.47 -2.39 -1.57
CA PRO A 82 -8.00 -2.89 -2.86
C PRO A 82 -9.17 -3.09 -3.81
N THR A 83 -9.04 -2.62 -5.05
CA THR A 83 -10.07 -2.80 -6.09
C THR A 83 -9.97 -4.15 -6.81
N GLY A 84 -8.92 -4.93 -6.51
CA GLY A 84 -8.67 -6.24 -7.10
C GLY A 84 -7.82 -7.13 -6.20
N ALA A 85 -7.31 -8.22 -6.76
CA ALA A 85 -6.53 -9.21 -6.00
C ALA A 85 -5.23 -8.61 -5.43
N ILE A 86 -4.88 -9.05 -4.22
CA ILE A 86 -3.61 -8.77 -3.56
C ILE A 86 -2.85 -10.09 -3.39
N GLU A 87 -1.53 -10.02 -3.38
CA GLU A 87 -0.64 -11.15 -3.10
C GLU A 87 0.45 -10.74 -2.10
N ASP A 88 1.05 -11.71 -1.42
CA ASP A 88 2.14 -11.47 -0.48
C ASP A 88 3.31 -10.72 -1.18
N ASP A 89 3.86 -9.72 -0.50
CA ASP A 89 5.04 -9.00 -1.00
C ASP A 89 6.26 -9.93 -0.93
N PRO A 90 6.88 -10.29 -2.07
CA PRO A 90 8.01 -11.20 -2.08
C PRO A 90 9.27 -10.59 -1.49
N ASP A 91 9.38 -9.28 -1.30
CA ASP A 91 10.54 -8.69 -0.61
C ASP A 91 10.47 -8.85 0.91
N LEU A 92 9.27 -9.11 1.44
CA LEU A 92 9.01 -9.14 2.89
C LEU A 92 8.49 -10.50 3.39
N THR A 93 8.21 -11.42 2.47
CA THR A 93 7.69 -12.77 2.76
C THR A 93 8.78 -13.83 2.57
N ASP A 94 8.92 -14.74 3.55
CA ASP A 94 9.89 -15.84 3.52
C ASP A 94 11.34 -15.38 3.26
N LYS A 95 11.69 -14.21 3.79
CA LYS A 95 13.06 -13.66 3.76
C LYS A 95 13.76 -13.91 5.08
N LYS A 96 13.72 -12.92 5.96
CA LYS A 96 14.39 -12.98 7.27
C LYS A 96 13.64 -13.90 8.25
N PHE A 97 12.33 -14.00 8.09
CA PHE A 97 11.45 -14.78 8.94
C PHE A 97 10.49 -15.61 8.06
N PRO A 98 10.02 -16.77 8.54
CA PRO A 98 9.07 -17.59 7.81
C PRO A 98 7.70 -16.92 7.70
N GLY A 99 7.06 -17.07 6.54
CA GLY A 99 5.79 -16.48 6.18
C GLY A 99 5.83 -14.96 6.00
N ASN A 100 4.67 -14.33 6.14
CA ASN A 100 4.47 -12.89 6.02
C ASN A 100 4.09 -12.27 7.39
N PRO A 101 5.08 -12.00 8.27
CA PRO A 101 4.82 -11.46 9.61
C PRO A 101 4.39 -9.99 9.58
N THR A 102 4.88 -9.20 8.62
CA THR A 102 4.50 -7.79 8.44
C THR A 102 3.14 -7.62 7.78
N LYS A 103 2.55 -8.72 7.27
CA LYS A 103 1.31 -8.71 6.49
C LYS A 103 1.39 -7.69 5.37
N SER A 104 2.51 -7.67 4.66
CA SER A 104 2.77 -6.80 3.53
C SER A 104 2.35 -7.48 2.23
N TYR A 105 1.67 -6.73 1.38
CA TYR A 105 1.08 -7.23 0.14
C TYR A 105 1.35 -6.26 -1.00
N ARG A 106 1.18 -6.77 -2.22
CA ARG A 106 1.24 -5.98 -3.45
C ARG A 106 0.04 -6.28 -4.36
N SER A 107 -0.28 -5.35 -5.25
CA SER A 107 -1.31 -5.53 -6.27
C SER A 107 -0.98 -4.75 -7.53
N THR A 108 -1.41 -5.26 -8.68
CA THR A 108 -1.43 -4.51 -9.95
C THR A 108 -2.71 -3.69 -10.12
N HIS A 109 -3.66 -3.77 -9.18
CA HIS A 109 -4.93 -3.05 -9.22
C HIS A 109 -4.85 -1.78 -8.37
N PRO A 110 -5.62 -0.73 -8.71
CA PRO A 110 -5.69 0.48 -7.90
C PRO A 110 -6.22 0.25 -6.49
N PHE A 111 -5.92 1.18 -5.58
CA PHE A 111 -6.50 1.20 -4.23
C PHE A 111 -7.37 2.43 -4.03
N LEU A 112 -8.56 2.27 -3.47
CA LEU A 112 -9.45 3.38 -3.11
C LEU A 112 -9.07 3.91 -1.74
N VAL A 113 -8.78 5.21 -1.64
CA VAL A 113 -8.55 5.87 -0.35
C VAL A 113 -9.87 6.07 0.37
N VAL A 114 -10.02 5.47 1.54
CA VAL A 114 -11.24 5.56 2.38
C VAL A 114 -11.01 6.33 3.68
N GLY A 115 -9.77 6.67 4.00
CA GLY A 115 -9.41 7.48 5.17
C GLY A 115 -7.91 7.76 5.27
N GLU A 116 -7.52 8.53 6.28
CA GLU A 116 -6.13 8.83 6.63
C GLU A 116 -5.91 8.59 8.12
N VAL A 117 -4.80 7.94 8.46
CA VAL A 117 -4.32 7.83 9.84
C VAL A 117 -3.52 9.08 10.17
N THR A 118 -4.10 9.96 10.99
CA THR A 118 -3.52 11.28 11.28
C THR A 118 -2.64 11.31 12.53
N ILE A 119 -2.78 10.30 13.42
CA ILE A 119 -2.03 10.18 14.67
C ILE A 119 -1.28 8.85 14.64
N TRP A 120 0.02 8.93 14.46
CA TRP A 120 0.94 7.80 14.54
C TRP A 120 2.32 8.30 14.96
N GLN A 121 3.09 7.41 15.59
CA GLN A 121 4.44 7.70 16.04
C GLN A 121 5.41 7.11 15.04
N GLY A 122 6.19 7.97 14.38
CA GLY A 122 7.28 7.52 13.51
C GLY A 122 8.43 6.89 14.28
N HIS A 123 9.30 6.21 13.56
CA HIS A 123 10.53 5.64 14.09
C HIS A 123 11.52 6.76 14.49
N PRO A 124 12.45 6.48 15.41
CA PRO A 124 13.59 7.36 15.66
C PRO A 124 14.33 7.73 14.38
N LEU A 125 14.67 9.01 14.21
CA LEU A 125 15.31 9.52 12.99
C LEU A 125 16.60 8.76 12.62
N GLU A 126 17.41 8.38 13.61
CA GLU A 126 18.61 7.58 13.39
C GLU A 126 18.31 6.18 12.86
N GLN A 127 17.18 5.59 13.26
CA GLN A 127 16.73 4.29 12.76
C GLN A 127 16.32 4.40 11.30
N VAL A 128 15.55 5.44 10.94
CA VAL A 128 15.14 5.70 9.56
C VAL A 128 16.36 5.96 8.67
N LYS A 129 17.31 6.78 9.14
CA LYS A 129 18.56 7.07 8.45
C LYS A 129 19.37 5.81 8.20
N THR A 130 19.57 5.00 9.25
CA THR A 130 20.30 3.72 9.14
C THR A 130 19.64 2.80 8.10
N MET A 131 18.30 2.73 8.08
CA MET A 131 17.58 1.93 7.10
C MET A 131 17.77 2.44 5.67
N LYS A 132 17.67 3.75 5.44
CA LYS A 132 17.90 4.36 4.11
C LYS A 132 19.30 4.07 3.60
N GLU A 133 20.32 4.28 4.43
CA GLU A 133 21.72 3.95 4.09
C GLU A 133 21.90 2.45 3.78
N HIS A 134 21.21 1.57 4.51
CA HIS A 134 21.25 0.14 4.25
C HIS A 134 20.66 -0.22 2.88
N LEU A 135 19.50 0.35 2.54
CA LEU A 135 18.85 0.16 1.23
C LEU A 135 19.72 0.67 0.07
N GLU A 136 20.39 1.81 0.27
CA GLU A 136 21.34 2.36 -0.71
C GLU A 136 22.53 1.41 -0.94
N ARG A 137 23.13 0.87 0.13
CA ARG A 137 24.23 -0.11 0.00
C ARG A 137 23.80 -1.40 -0.70
N LEU A 138 22.59 -1.91 -0.44
CA LEU A 138 22.06 -3.09 -1.14
C LEU A 138 21.95 -2.83 -2.65
N LYS A 139 21.47 -1.64 -3.02
CA LYS A 139 21.39 -1.21 -4.42
C LYS A 139 22.75 -1.12 -5.09
N GLU A 140 23.75 -0.56 -4.41
CA GLU A 140 25.15 -0.50 -4.90
C GLU A 140 25.77 -1.89 -5.10
N GLN A 141 25.34 -2.88 -4.30
CA GLN A 141 25.75 -4.29 -4.43
C GLN A 141 24.97 -5.04 -5.52
N GLY A 142 24.04 -4.40 -6.22
CA GLY A 142 23.20 -5.03 -7.25
C GLY A 142 22.07 -5.89 -6.70
N ILE A 143 21.79 -5.81 -5.40
CA ILE A 143 20.64 -6.47 -4.77
C ILE A 143 19.44 -5.55 -4.94
N ASN A 144 18.57 -5.89 -5.90
CA ASN A 144 17.38 -5.11 -6.23
C ASN A 144 16.11 -5.76 -5.67
N SER A 145 15.04 -4.97 -5.62
CA SER A 145 13.70 -5.42 -5.26
C SER A 145 13.18 -6.48 -6.24
N LEU A 146 12.45 -7.47 -5.72
CA LEU A 146 11.70 -8.46 -6.52
C LEU A 146 10.38 -7.89 -7.09
N ASN A 147 10.11 -6.61 -6.82
CA ASN A 147 8.94 -5.88 -7.28
C ASN A 147 9.22 -4.96 -8.49
N ASP A 148 10.49 -4.90 -8.93
CA ASP A 148 10.93 -4.12 -10.10
C ASP A 148 10.43 -4.66 -11.45
#